data_AF-A0A2J6S2S7-F1
#
_entry.id   AF-A0A2J6S2S7-F1
#
_cell.length_a   1.000
_cell.length_b   1.000
_cell.length_c   1.000
_cell.angle_alpha   90.00
_cell.angle_beta   90.00
_cell.angle_gamma   90.00
#
_symmetry.space_group_name_H-M   'P 1'
#
loop_
_entity.id
_entity.type
_entity.pdbx_description
1 polymer ?
#
loop_
_entity_poly.entity_id
_entity_poly.type
_entity_poly.pdbx_seq_one_letter_code
_entity_poly.pdbx_strand_id
1 'polypeptide(L)'
;MDSIAVASSDAAIFDPKEKQKAIYLYYDSQYSDEALDIYSEEWQERILYWHQKAIDSAATTLSSEKNLENLDFGGFFLAHPIAAFSLWQLLQSCYELDVAVCGNSKADLNEIESWQKMNPFKYLRDCSVQDKWRASLELFKAQIKAKSEDMDVQEESWELRMHDILIGVEKFETAFESLQENFKANLAGKRFADWMIARIDEDIGKRFSMIHRLLEFKESELGDANFAEDTDEPGPLDPAQADIHVAFEAPKPKKRWSFRKNQDKPRRPSASEPKSPRPARTMSIPKALNLKSGISALKEKFQKPKNTKSRKAR
;
A
#
# COMPACT_ATOMS: atom_id res chain seq x y z
N MET A 1 -17.00 -14.03 29.35
CA MET A 1 -16.82 -12.70 28.72
C MET A 1 -15.69 -12.06 29.47
N ASP A 2 -14.48 -12.18 28.94
CA ASP A 2 -13.30 -11.72 29.66
C ASP A 2 -13.12 -10.23 29.38
N SER A 3 -13.66 -9.43 30.30
CA SER A 3 -13.41 -8.00 30.38
C SER A 3 -11.93 -7.81 30.72
N ILE A 4 -11.16 -7.21 29.81
CA ILE A 4 -9.78 -6.80 30.11
C ILE A 4 -9.88 -5.52 30.92
N ALA A 5 -10.14 -5.66 32.21
CA ALA A 5 -9.86 -4.60 33.16
C ALA A 5 -8.34 -4.52 33.30
N VAL A 6 -7.74 -3.41 32.85
CA VAL A 6 -6.38 -3.06 33.27
C VAL A 6 -6.49 -2.78 34.76
N ALA A 7 -6.16 -3.79 35.57
CA ALA A 7 -6.07 -3.63 37.00
C ALA A 7 -5.08 -2.50 37.28
N SER A 8 -5.53 -1.53 38.08
CA SER A 8 -4.69 -0.50 38.70
C SER A 8 -3.69 -1.20 39.62
N SER A 9 -2.62 -1.70 39.00
CA SER A 9 -1.35 -2.00 39.63
C SER A 9 -0.57 -0.70 39.63
N ASP A 10 0.19 -0.47 40.70
CA ASP A 10 1.06 0.69 40.94
C ASP A 10 1.65 1.29 39.67
N ALA A 11 1.90 2.61 39.70
CA ALA A 11 2.72 3.34 38.72
C ALA A 11 4.17 2.82 38.69
N ALA A 12 4.33 1.53 38.38
CA ALA A 12 5.53 0.96 37.82
C ALA A 12 5.89 1.85 36.64
N ILE A 13 7.12 2.33 36.68
CA ILE A 13 7.71 3.21 35.67
C ILE A 13 7.50 2.53 34.31
N PHE A 14 6.52 3.02 33.55
CA PHE A 14 6.25 2.51 32.22
C PHE A 14 7.45 2.87 31.34
N ASP A 15 8.13 1.86 30.84
CA ASP A 15 9.22 2.04 29.88
C ASP A 15 8.69 1.72 28.46
N PRO A 16 8.53 2.71 27.57
CA PRO A 16 8.19 2.51 26.16
C PRO A 16 9.06 1.44 25.48
N LYS A 17 10.32 1.30 25.92
CA LYS A 17 11.25 0.33 25.37
C LYS A 17 10.79 -1.10 25.57
N GLU A 18 9.97 -1.41 26.57
CA GLU A 18 9.42 -2.76 26.72
C GLU A 18 8.50 -3.14 25.57
N LYS A 19 7.62 -2.21 25.16
CA LYS A 19 6.69 -2.42 24.03
C LYS A 19 7.46 -2.48 22.71
N GLN A 20 8.44 -1.60 22.51
CA GLN A 20 9.32 -1.62 21.33
C GLN A 20 10.16 -2.90 21.27
N LYS A 21 10.69 -3.35 22.41
CA LYS A 21 11.46 -4.59 22.54
C LYS A 21 10.61 -5.82 22.24
N ALA A 22 9.35 -5.85 22.66
CA ALA A 22 8.44 -6.94 22.32
C ALA A 22 8.24 -7.06 20.80
N ILE A 23 8.05 -5.93 20.10
CA ILE A 23 7.96 -5.90 18.64
C ILE A 23 9.27 -6.36 18.02
N TYR A 24 10.39 -5.78 18.42
CA TYR A 24 11.69 -6.14 17.87
C TYR A 24 12.01 -7.63 18.04
N LEU A 25 11.87 -8.18 19.24
CA LEU A 25 12.16 -9.60 19.50
C LEU A 25 11.28 -10.52 18.66
N TYR A 26 10.02 -10.16 18.46
CA TYR A 26 9.11 -10.92 17.62
C TYR A 26 9.57 -10.92 16.15
N TYR A 27 9.80 -9.76 15.56
CA TYR A 27 10.21 -9.66 14.15
C TYR A 27 11.62 -10.18 13.88
N ASP A 28 12.56 -9.98 14.81
CA ASP A 28 13.92 -10.55 14.76
C ASP A 28 13.87 -12.09 14.78
N SER A 29 12.97 -12.68 15.59
CA SER A 29 12.78 -14.14 15.62
C SER A 29 12.19 -14.72 14.34
N GLN A 30 11.48 -13.90 13.56
CA GLN A 30 10.92 -14.27 12.26
C GLN A 30 11.85 -13.92 11.10
N TYR A 31 13.08 -13.46 11.38
CA TYR A 31 14.03 -12.99 10.37
C TYR A 31 13.49 -11.86 9.47
N SER A 32 12.59 -11.03 10.01
CA SER A 32 11.99 -9.90 9.30
C SER A 32 12.66 -8.59 9.71
N ASP A 33 12.99 -7.76 8.71
CA ASP A 33 13.54 -6.41 8.87
C ASP A 33 12.45 -5.34 9.05
N GLU A 34 11.17 -5.73 9.13
CA GLU A 34 10.01 -4.84 9.30
C GLU A 34 10.05 -4.02 10.61
N ALA A 35 10.81 -4.45 11.62
CA ALA A 35 10.89 -3.78 12.92
C ALA A 35 11.99 -2.72 13.05
N LEU A 36 12.73 -2.39 11.98
CA LEU A 36 13.86 -1.45 12.09
C LEU A 36 13.45 -0.04 12.55
N ASP A 37 12.25 0.41 12.22
CA ASP A 37 11.77 1.76 12.54
C ASP A 37 11.14 1.86 13.95
N ILE A 38 10.82 0.75 14.62
CA ILE A 38 10.09 0.79 15.91
C ILE A 38 10.89 1.48 17.04
N TYR A 39 12.20 1.65 16.88
CA TYR A 39 13.07 2.34 17.83
C TYR A 39 13.31 3.81 17.50
N SER A 40 12.66 4.37 16.48
CA SER A 40 12.77 5.79 16.20
C SER A 40 12.23 6.63 17.36
N GLU A 41 12.76 7.86 17.50
CA GLU A 41 12.32 8.82 18.53
C GLU A 41 10.81 9.10 18.42
N GLU A 42 10.29 9.15 17.18
CA GLU A 42 8.86 9.33 16.93
C GLU A 42 8.00 8.22 17.58
N TRP A 43 8.40 6.95 17.45
CA TRP A 43 7.68 5.86 18.09
C TRP A 43 7.74 5.96 19.61
N GLN A 44 8.87 6.36 20.18
CA GLN A 44 9.00 6.56 21.62
C GLN A 44 8.02 7.64 22.11
N GLU A 45 7.97 8.78 21.43
CA GLU A 45 7.06 9.89 21.75
C GLU A 45 5.59 9.45 21.65
N ARG A 46 5.21 8.74 20.57
CA ARG A 46 3.85 8.21 20.39
C ARG A 46 3.46 7.26 21.53
N ILE A 47 4.34 6.34 21.91
CA ILE A 47 4.08 5.35 22.96
C ILE A 47 3.92 6.05 24.33
N LEU A 48 4.78 7.02 24.64
CA LEU A 48 4.67 7.84 25.86
C LEU A 48 3.34 8.60 25.90
N TYR A 49 2.98 9.26 24.79
CA TYR A 49 1.73 9.99 24.67
C TYR A 49 0.51 9.08 24.89
N TRP A 50 0.48 7.91 24.24
CA TRP A 50 -0.62 6.96 24.41
C TRP A 50 -0.71 6.42 25.83
N HIS A 51 0.43 6.15 26.48
CA HIS A 51 0.44 5.70 27.87
C HIS A 51 -0.13 6.76 28.81
N GLN A 52 0.29 8.01 28.66
CA GLN A 52 -0.23 9.13 29.46
C GLN A 52 -1.75 9.25 29.30
N LYS A 53 -2.24 9.20 28.05
CA LYS A 53 -3.68 9.27 27.75
C LYS A 53 -4.47 8.07 28.30
N ALA A 54 -3.86 6.88 28.33
CA ALA A 54 -4.50 5.67 28.86
C ALA A 54 -4.62 5.68 30.39
N ILE A 55 -3.72 6.35 31.10
CA ILE A 55 -3.88 6.61 32.54
C ILE A 55 -5.12 7.50 32.78
N ASP A 56 -5.36 8.46 31.88
CA ASP A 56 -6.41 9.45 32.01
C ASP A 56 -7.79 8.96 31.51
N SER A 57 -7.86 7.80 30.84
CA SER A 57 -9.08 7.28 30.18
C SER A 57 -9.31 5.80 30.48
N ALA A 58 -10.56 5.42 30.79
CA ALA A 58 -10.94 4.02 30.86
C ALA A 58 -10.68 3.31 29.52
N ALA A 59 -9.96 2.19 29.55
CA ALA A 59 -9.53 1.46 28.37
C ALA A 59 -10.73 1.07 27.48
N THR A 60 -10.73 1.56 26.24
CA THR A 60 -11.79 1.27 25.26
C THR A 60 -11.73 -0.20 24.88
N THR A 61 -12.71 -0.99 25.31
CA THR A 61 -12.80 -2.40 24.94
C THR A 61 -13.50 -2.53 23.58
N LEU A 62 -12.86 -3.16 22.59
CA LEU A 62 -13.50 -3.53 21.32
C LEU A 62 -14.51 -4.66 21.55
N SER A 63 -15.71 -4.28 21.99
CA SER A 63 -16.80 -5.21 22.30
C SER A 63 -17.68 -5.56 21.10
N SER A 64 -17.62 -4.78 20.02
CA SER A 64 -18.41 -4.99 18.81
C SER A 64 -17.72 -4.50 17.54
N GLU A 65 -18.06 -5.08 16.40
CA GLU A 65 -17.58 -4.66 15.08
C GLU A 65 -17.87 -3.18 14.78
N LYS A 66 -19.00 -2.66 15.26
CA LYS A 66 -19.39 -1.25 15.08
C LYS A 66 -18.41 -0.27 15.72
N ASN A 67 -17.61 -0.72 16.68
CA ASN A 67 -16.64 0.14 17.36
C ASN A 67 -15.31 0.25 16.62
N LEU A 68 -15.10 -0.49 15.52
CA LEU A 68 -13.84 -0.44 14.75
C LEU A 68 -13.53 0.96 14.21
N GLU A 69 -14.54 1.72 13.77
CA GLU A 69 -14.36 3.08 13.27
C GLU A 69 -13.86 4.05 14.35
N ASN A 70 -14.06 3.71 15.62
CA ASN A 70 -13.60 4.50 16.74
C ASN A 70 -12.46 3.79 17.49
N LEU A 71 -11.72 2.92 16.79
CA LEU A 71 -10.57 2.21 17.35
C LEU A 71 -9.56 3.22 17.91
N ASP A 72 -9.39 3.26 19.22
CA ASP A 72 -8.28 4.01 19.81
C ASP A 72 -6.97 3.26 19.53
N PHE A 73 -6.28 3.66 18.47
CA PHE A 73 -5.06 2.98 18.03
C PHE A 73 -3.99 2.94 19.12
N GLY A 74 -3.89 3.99 19.93
CA GLY A 74 -2.96 4.04 21.06
C GLY A 74 -3.28 3.00 22.12
N GLY A 75 -4.53 2.95 22.58
CA GLY A 75 -5.00 1.89 23.49
C GLY A 75 -4.81 0.48 22.91
N PHE A 76 -5.09 0.30 21.61
CA PHE A 76 -4.86 -0.96 20.92
C PHE A 76 -3.37 -1.36 20.91
N PHE A 77 -2.47 -0.41 20.65
CA PHE A 77 -1.03 -0.64 20.66
C PHE A 77 -0.50 -1.02 22.04
N LEU A 78 -0.97 -0.35 23.09
CA LEU A 78 -0.55 -0.67 24.45
C LEU A 78 -0.97 -2.09 24.87
N ALA A 79 -2.16 -2.52 24.44
CA ALA A 79 -2.68 -3.86 24.70
C ALA A 79 -2.04 -4.95 23.81
N HIS A 80 -1.80 -4.65 22.53
CA HIS A 80 -1.41 -5.60 21.50
C HIS A 80 -0.31 -5.02 20.57
N PRO A 81 0.92 -4.78 21.07
CA PRO A 81 1.93 -4.00 20.34
C PRO A 81 2.33 -4.62 19.00
N ILE A 82 2.47 -5.94 18.92
CA ILE A 82 2.85 -6.63 17.67
C ILE A 82 1.74 -6.49 16.61
N ALA A 83 0.48 -6.74 16.98
CA ALA A 83 -0.65 -6.62 16.06
C ALA A 83 -0.93 -5.16 15.68
N ALA A 84 -0.75 -4.22 16.59
CA ALA A 84 -0.89 -2.80 16.27
C ALA A 84 0.22 -2.31 15.34
N PHE A 85 1.46 -2.79 15.54
CA PHE A 85 2.56 -2.48 14.64
C PHE A 85 2.34 -3.04 13.23
N SER A 86 1.86 -4.28 13.09
CA SER A 86 1.52 -4.82 11.77
C SER A 86 0.36 -4.07 11.11
N LEU A 87 -0.64 -3.62 11.88
CA LEU A 87 -1.70 -2.72 11.37
C LEU A 87 -1.13 -1.38 10.91
N TRP A 88 -0.17 -0.82 11.65
CA TRP A 88 0.51 0.39 11.22
C TRP A 88 1.25 0.21 9.89
N GLN A 89 2.02 -0.88 9.74
CA GLN A 89 2.73 -1.16 8.49
C GLN A 89 1.78 -1.29 7.30
N LEU A 90 0.63 -1.93 7.48
CA LEU A 90 -0.42 -1.95 6.47
C LEU A 90 -0.94 -0.54 6.13
N LEU A 91 -1.19 0.31 7.13
CA LEU A 91 -1.64 1.68 6.87
C LEU A 91 -0.57 2.46 6.10
N GLN A 92 0.71 2.29 6.41
CA GLN A 92 1.79 2.91 5.67
C GLN A 92 1.81 2.47 4.21
N SER A 93 1.64 1.17 3.92
CA SER A 93 1.55 0.69 2.55
C SER A 93 0.31 1.22 1.82
N CYS A 94 -0.81 1.43 2.53
CA CYS A 94 -1.98 2.10 1.97
C CYS A 94 -1.68 3.56 1.60
N TYR A 95 -1.00 4.33 2.47
CA TYR A 95 -0.65 5.72 2.18
C TYR A 95 0.38 5.85 1.05
N GLU A 96 1.34 4.93 0.96
CA GLU A 96 2.27 4.89 -0.17
C GLU A 96 1.53 4.61 -1.49
N LEU A 97 0.57 3.69 -1.47
CA LEU A 97 -0.27 3.41 -2.63
C LEU A 97 -1.18 4.60 -2.97
N ASP A 98 -1.72 5.31 -1.97
CA ASP A 98 -2.46 6.55 -2.16
C ASP A 98 -1.60 7.61 -2.86
N VAL A 99 -0.31 7.73 -2.51
CA VAL A 99 0.63 8.62 -3.19
C VAL A 99 0.83 8.20 -4.65
N ALA A 100 1.01 6.92 -4.94
CA ALA A 100 1.17 6.44 -6.31
C ALA A 100 -0.09 6.69 -7.16
N VAL A 101 -1.28 6.53 -6.57
CA VAL A 101 -2.56 6.68 -7.27
C VAL A 101 -2.98 8.14 -7.38
N CYS A 102 -2.88 8.93 -6.30
CA CYS A 102 -3.47 10.27 -6.21
C CYS A 102 -2.44 11.41 -6.16
N GLY A 103 -1.16 11.15 -5.88
CA GLY A 103 -0.13 12.15 -5.58
C GLY A 103 0.43 12.92 -6.80
N ASN A 104 -0.44 13.44 -7.66
CA ASN A 104 -0.03 14.13 -8.90
C ASN A 104 0.41 15.59 -8.68
N SER A 105 0.09 16.17 -7.52
CA SER A 105 0.41 17.54 -7.18
C SER A 105 0.78 17.70 -5.72
N LYS A 106 1.38 18.84 -5.37
CA LYS A 106 1.65 19.19 -3.97
C LYS A 106 0.37 19.27 -3.14
N ALA A 107 -0.75 19.70 -3.73
CA ALA A 107 -2.03 19.74 -3.05
C ALA A 107 -2.51 18.34 -2.68
N ASP A 108 -2.36 17.38 -3.60
CA ASP A 108 -2.72 15.98 -3.34
C ASP A 108 -1.86 15.36 -2.24
N LEU A 109 -0.56 15.67 -2.20
CA LEU A 109 0.32 15.18 -1.13
C LEU A 109 -0.09 15.72 0.25
N ASN A 110 -0.47 17.00 0.33
CA ASN A 110 -0.97 17.59 1.59
C ASN A 110 -2.32 16.95 2.01
N GLU A 111 -3.17 16.65 1.04
CA GLU A 111 -4.45 15.97 1.26
C GLU A 111 -4.22 14.55 1.82
N ILE A 112 -3.30 13.78 1.22
CA ILE A 112 -2.90 12.45 1.70
C ILE A 112 -2.30 12.52 3.12
N GLU A 113 -1.48 13.53 3.42
CA GLU A 113 -0.94 13.74 4.78
C GLU A 113 -2.08 13.98 5.79
N SER A 114 -3.17 14.62 5.39
CA SER A 114 -4.34 14.80 6.24
C SER A 114 -5.05 13.47 6.53
N TRP A 115 -5.05 12.53 5.59
CA TRP A 115 -5.64 11.19 5.76
C TRP A 115 -4.89 10.38 6.82
N GLN A 116 -3.57 10.56 6.94
CA GLN A 116 -2.75 9.89 7.97
C GLN A 116 -3.12 10.28 9.40
N LYS A 117 -3.84 11.40 9.57
CA LYS A 117 -4.31 11.90 10.89
C LYS A 117 -5.69 11.32 11.25
N MET A 118 -6.35 10.63 10.33
CA MET A 118 -7.64 10.01 10.56
C MET A 118 -7.51 8.74 11.41
N ASN A 119 -8.63 8.31 11.99
CA ASN A 119 -8.71 6.99 12.59
C ASN A 119 -8.51 5.90 11.50
N PRO A 120 -7.73 4.83 11.74
CA PRO A 120 -7.44 3.80 10.74
C PRO A 120 -8.65 3.30 9.96
N PHE A 121 -9.72 2.91 10.64
CA PHE A 121 -10.90 2.33 9.99
C PHE A 121 -11.84 3.39 9.42
N LYS A 122 -11.78 4.64 9.91
CA LYS A 122 -12.45 5.76 9.23
C LYS A 122 -11.77 6.04 7.90
N TYR A 123 -10.44 6.12 7.88
CA TYR A 123 -9.66 6.32 6.66
C TYR A 123 -9.94 5.25 5.61
N LEU A 124 -9.89 3.96 5.98
CA LEU A 124 -10.11 2.86 5.02
C LEU A 124 -11.46 2.99 4.31
N ARG A 125 -12.51 3.33 5.07
CA ARG A 125 -13.90 3.44 4.60
C ARG A 125 -14.27 4.79 3.99
N ASP A 126 -13.42 5.80 4.15
CA ASP A 126 -13.78 7.18 3.82
C ASP A 126 -14.16 7.34 2.33
N CYS A 127 -15.34 7.90 2.08
CA CYS A 127 -15.85 8.06 0.72
C CYS A 127 -15.09 9.13 -0.06
N SER A 128 -14.58 10.17 0.61
CA SER A 128 -13.80 11.22 -0.07
C SER A 128 -12.47 10.69 -0.58
N VAL A 129 -11.82 9.79 0.17
CA VAL A 129 -10.61 9.07 -0.29
C VAL A 129 -10.93 8.24 -1.53
N GLN A 130 -12.05 7.50 -1.51
CA GLN A 130 -12.48 6.68 -2.66
C GLN A 130 -12.85 7.52 -3.89
N ASP A 131 -13.49 8.66 -3.70
CA ASP A 131 -13.86 9.58 -4.78
C ASP A 131 -12.60 10.21 -5.39
N LYS A 132 -11.61 10.56 -4.56
CA LYS A 132 -10.30 11.04 -5.03
C LYS A 132 -9.58 9.98 -5.86
N TRP A 133 -9.56 8.74 -5.38
CA TRP A 133 -9.02 7.60 -6.13
C TRP A 133 -9.69 7.44 -7.49
N ARG A 134 -11.02 7.46 -7.53
CA ARG A 134 -11.80 7.35 -8.78
C ARG A 134 -11.44 8.46 -9.75
N ALA A 135 -11.45 9.71 -9.30
CA ALA A 135 -11.12 10.86 -10.14
C ALA A 135 -9.67 10.77 -10.68
N SER A 136 -8.72 10.43 -9.82
CA SER A 136 -7.30 10.30 -10.18
C SER A 136 -7.03 9.18 -11.19
N LEU A 137 -7.73 8.05 -11.08
CA LEU A 137 -7.60 6.90 -11.99
C LEU A 137 -8.32 7.15 -13.32
N GLU A 138 -9.48 7.80 -13.33
CA GLU A 138 -10.17 8.19 -14.58
C GLU A 138 -9.35 9.22 -15.37
N LEU A 139 -8.79 10.22 -14.69
CA LEU A 139 -7.86 11.16 -15.32
C LEU A 139 -6.64 10.44 -15.89
N PHE A 140 -6.10 9.48 -15.16
CA PHE A 140 -4.96 8.68 -15.61
C PHE A 140 -5.32 7.83 -16.84
N LYS A 141 -6.51 7.22 -16.85
CA LYS A 141 -7.04 6.47 -18.00
C LYS A 141 -7.15 7.36 -19.24
N ALA A 142 -7.68 8.57 -19.09
CA ALA A 142 -7.77 9.54 -20.18
C ALA A 142 -6.39 9.96 -20.70
N GLN A 143 -5.41 10.16 -19.81
CA GLN A 143 -4.02 10.47 -20.19
C GLN A 143 -3.36 9.35 -21.00
N ILE A 144 -3.58 8.09 -20.61
CA ILE A 144 -3.05 6.93 -21.35
C ILE A 144 -3.67 6.88 -22.75
N LYS A 145 -4.99 7.10 -22.88
CA LYS A 145 -5.68 7.12 -24.18
C LYS A 145 -5.18 8.23 -25.11
N ALA A 146 -5.12 9.47 -24.61
CA ALA A 146 -4.65 10.60 -25.41
C ALA A 146 -3.21 10.40 -25.93
N LYS A 147 -2.32 9.85 -25.09
CA LYS A 147 -0.95 9.53 -25.51
C LYS A 147 -0.83 8.36 -26.48
N SER A 148 -1.81 7.45 -26.51
CA SER A 148 -1.83 6.37 -27.50
C SER A 148 -2.20 6.86 -28.91
N GLU A 149 -2.83 8.04 -29.00
CA GLU A 149 -3.25 8.67 -30.25
C GLU A 149 -2.19 9.65 -30.78
N ASP A 150 -1.49 10.38 -29.90
CA ASP A 150 -0.38 11.28 -30.24
C ASP A 150 1.00 10.59 -30.06
N MET A 151 1.53 10.04 -31.15
CA MET A 151 2.78 9.28 -31.24
C MET A 151 4.08 10.02 -30.85
N ASP A 152 4.05 11.30 -30.48
CA ASP A 152 5.27 12.16 -30.49
C ASP A 152 5.59 12.93 -29.19
N VAL A 153 5.02 12.55 -28.03
CA VAL A 153 5.29 13.29 -26.77
C VAL A 153 5.64 12.39 -25.57
N GLN A 154 6.93 12.43 -25.21
CA GLN A 154 7.58 11.95 -23.97
C GLN A 154 6.97 10.70 -23.29
N GLU A 155 7.63 9.59 -23.61
CA GLU A 155 7.39 8.17 -23.30
C GLU A 155 7.57 7.76 -21.82
N GLU A 156 7.70 8.70 -20.86
CA GLU A 156 8.17 8.34 -19.51
C GLU A 156 7.22 8.66 -18.34
N SER A 157 6.08 9.34 -18.56
CA SER A 157 5.27 9.82 -17.42
C SER A 157 4.18 8.86 -16.93
N TRP A 158 3.62 8.00 -17.80
CA TRP A 158 2.49 7.15 -17.42
C TRP A 158 2.95 5.72 -17.08
N GLU A 159 3.95 5.18 -17.77
CA GLU A 159 4.56 3.89 -17.45
C GLU A 159 5.14 3.93 -16.04
N LEU A 160 5.83 5.01 -15.68
CA LEU A 160 6.40 5.19 -14.34
C LEU A 160 5.33 5.21 -13.26
N ARG A 161 4.23 5.94 -13.48
CA ARG A 161 3.10 5.96 -12.54
C ARG A 161 2.41 4.60 -12.43
N MET A 162 2.22 3.90 -13.54
CA MET A 162 1.68 2.54 -13.53
C MET A 162 2.59 1.58 -12.75
N HIS A 163 3.90 1.68 -12.98
CA HIS A 163 4.91 0.92 -12.24
C HIS A 163 4.87 1.22 -10.73
N ASP A 164 4.76 2.48 -10.34
CA ASP A 164 4.66 2.88 -8.93
C ASP A 164 3.37 2.37 -8.27
N ILE A 165 2.24 2.36 -9.00
CA ILE A 165 0.98 1.75 -8.54
C ILE A 165 1.18 0.25 -8.31
N LEU A 166 1.82 -0.47 -9.25
CA LEU A 166 2.07 -1.91 -9.12
C LEU A 166 2.98 -2.23 -7.93
N ILE A 167 4.04 -1.45 -7.72
CA ILE A 167 4.88 -1.57 -6.52
C ILE A 167 4.07 -1.32 -5.25
N GLY A 168 3.21 -0.30 -5.24
CA GLY A 168 2.34 -0.01 -4.11
C GLY A 168 1.39 -1.17 -3.79
N VAL A 169 0.83 -1.82 -4.82
CA VAL A 169 -0.01 -3.02 -4.67
C VAL A 169 0.79 -4.19 -4.10
N GLU A 170 1.98 -4.49 -4.64
CA GLU A 170 2.83 -5.59 -4.15
C GLU A 170 3.22 -5.36 -2.67
N LYS A 171 3.55 -4.11 -2.28
CA LYS A 171 3.82 -3.74 -0.89
C LYS A 171 2.60 -3.89 0.02
N PHE A 172 1.42 -3.47 -0.44
CA PHE A 172 0.17 -3.66 0.30
C PHE A 172 -0.09 -5.15 0.55
N GLU A 173 -0.04 -5.98 -0.49
CA GLU A 173 -0.29 -7.42 -0.39
C GLU A 173 0.66 -8.07 0.62
N THR A 174 1.95 -7.73 0.55
CA THR A 174 2.96 -8.21 1.51
C THR A 174 2.63 -7.78 2.95
N ALA A 175 2.29 -6.50 3.15
CA ALA A 175 1.91 -5.99 4.48
C ALA A 175 0.61 -6.63 5.00
N PHE A 176 -0.34 -6.95 4.12
CA PHE A 176 -1.60 -7.60 4.48
C PHE A 176 -1.41 -9.07 4.82
N GLU A 177 -0.56 -9.79 4.09
CA GLU A 177 -0.15 -11.16 4.44
C GLU A 177 0.51 -11.17 5.83
N SER A 178 1.49 -10.28 6.09
CA SER A 178 2.14 -10.12 7.40
C SER A 178 1.13 -9.78 8.51
N LEU A 179 0.20 -8.86 8.26
CA LEU A 179 -0.89 -8.53 9.20
C LEU A 179 -1.71 -9.77 9.57
N GLN A 180 -2.16 -10.55 8.58
CA GLN A 180 -2.97 -11.75 8.80
C GLN A 180 -2.23 -12.78 9.64
N GLU A 181 -0.95 -13.04 9.35
CA GLU A 181 -0.12 -13.96 10.13
C GLU A 181 0.05 -13.48 11.57
N ASN A 182 0.35 -12.20 11.75
CA ASN A 182 0.54 -11.59 13.05
C ASN A 182 -0.74 -11.58 13.89
N PHE A 183 -1.90 -11.35 13.27
CA PHE A 183 -3.20 -11.41 13.93
C PHE A 183 -3.55 -12.84 14.34
N LYS A 184 -3.31 -13.82 13.46
CA LYS A 184 -3.50 -15.24 13.79
C LYS A 184 -2.62 -15.69 14.94
N ALA A 185 -1.36 -15.25 15.00
CA ALA A 185 -0.41 -15.62 16.04
C ALA A 185 -0.69 -14.91 17.39
N ASN A 186 -0.92 -13.59 17.37
CA ASN A 186 -0.97 -12.77 18.58
C ASN A 186 -2.38 -12.53 19.12
N LEU A 187 -3.41 -12.67 18.27
CA LEU A 187 -4.80 -12.41 18.60
C LEU A 187 -5.67 -13.67 18.41
N ALA A 188 -5.07 -14.85 18.51
CA ALA A 188 -5.78 -16.12 18.39
C ALA A 188 -7.01 -16.17 19.32
N GLY A 189 -8.17 -16.50 18.75
CA GLY A 189 -9.44 -16.58 19.48
C GLY A 189 -10.10 -15.23 19.79
N LYS A 190 -9.51 -14.10 19.39
CA LYS A 190 -10.13 -12.78 19.53
C LYS A 190 -10.99 -12.45 18.31
N ARG A 191 -12.31 -12.43 18.48
CA ARG A 191 -13.27 -12.13 17.38
C ARG A 191 -13.03 -10.80 16.67
N PHE A 192 -12.52 -9.80 17.39
CA PHE A 192 -12.26 -8.50 16.77
C PHE A 192 -11.12 -8.55 15.74
N ALA A 193 -10.19 -9.51 15.84
CA ALA A 193 -9.14 -9.70 14.84
C ALA A 193 -9.77 -10.08 13.49
N ASP A 194 -10.71 -11.03 13.49
CA ASP A 194 -11.42 -11.44 12.28
C ASP A 194 -12.22 -10.28 11.67
N TRP A 195 -12.89 -9.49 12.52
CA TRP A 195 -13.63 -8.30 12.06
C TRP A 195 -12.72 -7.25 11.41
N MET A 196 -11.54 -7.00 11.99
CA MET A 196 -10.57 -6.06 11.43
C MET A 196 -10.05 -6.54 10.07
N ILE A 197 -9.69 -7.81 9.95
CA ILE A 197 -9.22 -8.39 8.67
C ILE A 197 -10.32 -8.30 7.61
N ALA A 198 -11.54 -8.74 7.94
CA ALA A 198 -12.66 -8.70 7.00
C ALA A 198 -12.97 -7.27 6.54
N ARG A 199 -12.90 -6.29 7.46
CA ARG A 199 -13.14 -4.88 7.13
C ARG A 199 -12.06 -4.31 6.20
N ILE A 200 -10.79 -4.59 6.49
CA ILE A 200 -9.67 -4.16 5.64
C ILE A 200 -9.82 -4.76 4.23
N ASP A 201 -10.11 -6.05 4.14
CA ASP A 201 -10.29 -6.76 2.86
C ASP A 201 -11.44 -6.16 2.04
N GLU A 202 -12.58 -5.87 2.69
CA GLU A 202 -13.72 -5.25 2.02
C GLU A 202 -13.40 -3.85 1.47
N ASP A 203 -12.81 -2.98 2.30
CA ASP A 203 -12.61 -1.58 1.95
C ASP A 203 -11.44 -1.38 0.97
N ILE A 204 -10.35 -2.14 1.09
CA ILE A 204 -9.28 -2.12 0.09
C ILE A 204 -9.69 -2.85 -1.19
N GLY A 205 -10.50 -3.91 -1.09
CA GLY A 205 -11.06 -4.60 -2.26
C GLY A 205 -11.80 -3.64 -3.20
N LYS A 206 -12.51 -2.64 -2.65
CA LYS A 206 -13.14 -1.56 -3.43
C LYS A 206 -12.11 -0.76 -4.21
N ARG A 207 -11.00 -0.34 -3.58
CA ARG A 207 -9.92 0.43 -4.22
C ARG A 207 -9.22 -0.39 -5.30
N PHE A 208 -8.94 -1.66 -5.03
CA PHE A 208 -8.32 -2.58 -5.99
C PHE A 208 -9.22 -2.83 -7.21
N SER A 209 -10.53 -2.89 -7.02
CA SER A 209 -11.47 -2.98 -8.15
C SER A 209 -11.37 -1.76 -9.09
N MET A 210 -11.03 -0.57 -8.57
CA MET A 210 -10.81 0.63 -9.39
C MET A 210 -9.53 0.52 -10.22
N ILE A 211 -8.43 0.02 -9.63
CA ILE A 211 -7.19 -0.27 -10.36
C ILE A 211 -7.45 -1.33 -11.45
N HIS A 212 -8.21 -2.38 -11.14
CA HIS A 212 -8.56 -3.40 -12.13
C HIS A 212 -9.32 -2.81 -13.33
N ARG A 213 -10.30 -1.94 -13.08
CA ARG A 213 -11.06 -1.23 -14.13
C ARG A 213 -10.21 -0.28 -14.98
N LEU A 214 -9.15 0.28 -14.40
CA LEU A 214 -8.15 1.06 -15.16
C LEU A 214 -7.42 0.15 -16.17
N LEU A 215 -7.07 -1.07 -15.74
CA LEU A 215 -6.30 -2.05 -16.51
C LEU A 215 -7.13 -2.80 -17.55
N GLU A 216 -8.46 -2.84 -17.37
CA GLU A 216 -9.41 -3.31 -18.37
C GLU A 216 -9.52 -2.31 -19.54
N PHE A 217 -8.63 -2.46 -20.53
CA PHE A 217 -8.85 -1.91 -21.86
C PHE A 217 -9.83 -2.82 -22.58
N LYS A 218 -11.01 -2.30 -22.92
CA LYS A 218 -11.94 -3.03 -23.79
C LYS A 218 -11.35 -3.03 -25.20
N GLU A 219 -11.27 -4.20 -25.83
CA GLU A 219 -10.80 -4.32 -27.23
C GLU A 219 -11.63 -3.46 -28.19
N SER A 220 -12.89 -3.18 -27.86
CA SER A 220 -13.75 -2.25 -28.60
C SER A 220 -13.33 -0.78 -28.51
N GLU A 221 -12.50 -0.39 -27.54
CA GLU A 221 -11.99 0.98 -27.39
C GLU A 221 -10.69 1.22 -28.17
N LEU A 222 -10.11 0.18 -28.76
CA LEU A 222 -8.90 0.23 -29.60
C LEU A 222 -9.21 0.04 -31.10
N GLY A 223 -10.49 -0.11 -31.46
CA GLY A 223 -10.93 -0.68 -32.74
C GLY A 223 -11.74 0.23 -33.67
N ASP A 224 -11.73 1.56 -33.50
CA ASP A 224 -12.40 2.50 -34.43
C ASP A 224 -11.42 3.32 -35.29
N ALA A 225 -10.14 2.94 -35.33
CA ALA A 225 -9.24 3.37 -36.39
C ALA A 225 -9.51 2.56 -37.66
N ASN A 226 -10.69 2.76 -38.27
CA ASN A 226 -10.87 2.43 -39.67
C ASN A 226 -9.85 3.25 -40.46
N PHE A 227 -8.80 2.58 -40.93
CA PHE A 227 -7.99 3.06 -42.03
C PHE A 227 -8.94 3.21 -43.23
N ALA A 228 -9.52 4.39 -43.37
CA ALA A 228 -9.97 4.84 -44.67
C ALA A 228 -8.70 4.89 -45.53
N GLU A 229 -8.56 3.93 -46.45
CA GLU A 229 -7.76 4.10 -47.65
C GLU A 229 -8.34 5.30 -48.40
N ASP A 230 -7.99 6.51 -47.98
CA ASP A 230 -8.25 7.70 -48.76
C ASP A 230 -7.12 7.87 -49.77
N THR A 231 -7.57 7.81 -51.01
CA THR A 231 -6.80 7.84 -52.23
C THR A 231 -6.53 9.30 -52.58
N ASP A 232 -5.26 9.63 -52.86
CA ASP A 232 -4.74 10.74 -53.66
C ASP A 232 -5.33 12.18 -53.50
N GLU A 233 -4.51 13.14 -53.03
CA GLU A 233 -4.02 14.28 -53.83
C GLU A 233 -3.11 15.25 -53.01
N PRO A 234 -1.99 15.76 -53.56
CA PRO A 234 -1.15 16.74 -52.89
C PRO A 234 -1.52 18.18 -53.28
N GLY A 235 -1.93 18.99 -52.31
CA GLY A 235 -2.15 20.45 -52.45
C GLY A 235 -1.18 21.29 -51.59
N PRO A 236 -0.88 22.55 -51.98
CA PRO A 236 0.40 23.21 -51.68
C PRO A 236 0.47 23.89 -50.31
N LEU A 237 1.70 23.92 -49.80
CA LEU A 237 2.19 24.59 -48.59
C LEU A 237 1.97 26.11 -48.62
N ASP A 238 1.57 26.68 -47.48
CA ASP A 238 1.86 28.07 -47.15
C ASP A 238 2.24 28.20 -45.65
N PRO A 239 3.34 28.90 -45.29
CA PRO A 239 3.87 28.91 -43.92
C PRO A 239 3.60 30.24 -43.21
N ALA A 240 2.99 30.19 -42.02
CA ALA A 240 3.17 31.22 -40.99
C ALA A 240 2.65 30.69 -39.63
N GLN A 241 3.54 30.14 -38.81
CA GLN A 241 3.29 30.00 -37.37
C GLN A 241 4.32 30.81 -36.59
N ALA A 242 3.79 31.60 -35.66
CA ALA A 242 4.54 32.41 -34.72
C ALA A 242 5.01 31.56 -33.55
N ASP A 243 6.30 31.68 -33.24
CA ASP A 243 6.94 31.10 -32.06
C ASP A 243 6.32 31.63 -30.76
N ILE A 244 5.82 30.71 -29.92
CA ILE A 244 5.63 30.94 -28.49
C ILE A 244 6.35 29.82 -27.74
N HIS A 245 7.63 30.04 -27.44
CA HIS A 245 8.36 29.25 -26.45
C HIS A 245 7.92 29.64 -25.04
N VAL A 246 7.17 28.78 -24.35
CA VAL A 246 7.07 28.79 -22.89
C VAL A 246 7.94 27.67 -22.36
N ALA A 247 9.11 28.03 -21.83
CA ALA A 247 9.98 27.10 -21.12
C ALA A 247 9.33 26.73 -19.78
N PHE A 248 8.95 25.46 -19.63
CA PHE A 248 8.52 24.90 -18.35
C PHE A 248 9.73 24.28 -17.66
N GLU A 249 10.34 24.98 -16.70
CA GLU A 249 11.34 24.41 -15.81
C GLU A 249 10.66 23.47 -14.80
N ALA A 250 10.95 22.18 -14.92
CA ALA A 250 10.50 21.18 -13.95
C ALA A 250 11.08 21.47 -12.56
N PRO A 251 10.25 21.49 -11.48
CA PRO A 251 10.75 21.67 -10.13
C PRO A 251 11.65 20.50 -9.75
N LYS A 252 12.90 20.82 -9.35
CA LYS A 252 13.84 19.82 -8.81
C LYS A 252 13.23 19.14 -7.57
N PRO A 253 13.21 17.79 -7.49
CA PRO A 253 12.62 17.07 -6.36
C PRO A 253 13.39 17.38 -5.08
N LYS A 254 12.69 17.93 -4.08
CA LYS A 254 13.22 18.10 -2.73
C LYS A 254 13.24 16.75 -2.04
N LYS A 255 14.45 16.33 -1.63
CA LYS A 255 14.80 15.29 -0.64
C LYS A 255 13.73 14.21 -0.41
N ARG A 256 13.75 13.23 -1.31
CA ARG A 256 13.23 11.86 -1.11
C ARG A 256 13.69 11.34 0.26
N TRP A 257 12.79 10.79 1.06
CA TRP A 257 13.15 9.99 2.25
C TRP A 257 14.10 8.89 1.78
N SER A 258 15.38 9.03 2.09
CA SER A 258 16.37 8.03 1.72
C SER A 258 16.34 6.93 2.77
N PHE A 259 15.82 5.77 2.37
CA PHE A 259 16.14 4.49 2.99
C PHE A 259 17.67 4.38 3.04
N ARG A 260 18.28 4.66 4.19
CA ARG A 260 19.70 4.34 4.41
C ARG A 260 19.81 2.82 4.52
N LYS A 261 20.23 2.17 3.42
CA LYS A 261 20.81 0.83 3.48
C LYS A 261 22.14 0.94 4.21
N ASN A 262 22.14 0.78 5.54
CA ASN A 262 23.35 0.45 6.27
C ASN A 262 23.66 -1.03 6.01
N GLN A 263 24.42 -1.29 4.95
CA GLN A 263 25.21 -2.52 4.85
C GLN A 263 26.38 -2.36 5.83
N ASP A 264 26.30 -3.07 6.96
CA ASP A 264 27.43 -3.76 7.59
C ASP A 264 26.96 -4.30 8.94
N LYS A 265 26.62 -5.60 8.98
CA LYS A 265 26.64 -6.38 10.21
C LYS A 265 27.34 -7.73 9.97
N PRO A 266 28.23 -8.14 10.89
CA PRO A 266 29.04 -9.33 10.71
C PRO A 266 28.23 -10.61 10.92
N ARG A 267 28.58 -11.62 10.11
CA ARG A 267 28.12 -13.00 10.15
C ARG A 267 28.25 -13.56 11.57
N ARG A 268 27.14 -14.02 12.19
CA ARG A 268 27.14 -14.81 13.43
C ARG A 268 26.59 -16.22 13.20
N PRO A 269 26.98 -17.19 14.05
CA PRO A 269 27.05 -18.60 13.70
C PRO A 269 25.69 -19.30 13.84
N SER A 270 25.52 -20.30 12.98
CA SER A 270 24.43 -21.28 12.98
C SER A 270 24.27 -21.97 14.34
N ALA A 271 23.12 -21.79 14.98
CA ALA A 271 22.66 -22.63 16.08
C ALA A 271 21.61 -23.62 15.55
N SER A 272 21.74 -24.87 15.99
CA SER A 272 20.96 -26.04 15.60
C SER A 272 19.47 -25.96 15.98
N GLU A 273 18.61 -26.36 15.04
CA GLU A 273 17.15 -26.46 15.16
C GLU A 273 16.68 -27.46 16.26
N PRO A 274 15.61 -27.13 17.00
CA PRO A 274 14.76 -28.13 17.64
C PRO A 274 13.56 -28.50 16.77
N LYS A 275 13.27 -29.81 16.70
CA LYS A 275 12.19 -30.45 15.95
C LYS A 275 10.80 -29.96 16.38
N SER A 276 10.00 -29.50 15.41
CA SER A 276 8.58 -29.18 15.56
C SER A 276 7.67 -30.40 15.29
N PRO A 277 6.55 -30.58 16.03
CA PRO A 277 5.56 -31.60 15.74
C PRO A 277 4.49 -31.15 14.72
N ARG A 278 3.94 -32.17 14.05
CA ARG A 278 3.03 -32.22 12.88
C ARG A 278 1.74 -31.40 13.00
N PRO A 279 1.21 -30.79 11.91
CA PRO A 279 0.06 -29.89 11.97
C PRO A 279 -1.30 -30.60 11.93
N ALA A 280 -2.28 -29.99 12.59
CA ALA A 280 -3.69 -30.37 12.54
C ALA A 280 -4.47 -29.56 11.48
N ARG A 281 -5.23 -30.30 10.68
CA ARG A 281 -6.45 -29.97 9.92
C ARG A 281 -6.71 -28.50 9.52
N THR A 282 -6.51 -28.25 8.23
CA THR A 282 -6.88 -27.06 7.46
C THR A 282 -8.39 -26.80 7.49
N MET A 283 -8.80 -25.65 8.01
CA MET A 283 -10.12 -25.05 7.75
C MET A 283 -9.99 -24.12 6.54
N SER A 284 -10.88 -24.30 5.57
CA SER A 284 -10.92 -23.54 4.32
C SER A 284 -11.28 -22.07 4.57
N ILE A 285 -10.33 -21.18 4.25
CA ILE A 285 -10.52 -19.73 4.17
C ILE A 285 -11.23 -19.41 2.83
N PRO A 286 -12.16 -18.43 2.76
CA PRO A 286 -12.78 -18.02 1.51
C PRO A 286 -11.73 -17.53 0.52
N LYS A 287 -11.94 -17.81 -0.77
CA LYS A 287 -11.05 -17.39 -1.86
C LYS A 287 -10.91 -15.86 -1.87
N ALA A 288 -9.80 -15.35 -1.37
CA ALA A 288 -9.33 -14.00 -1.66
C ALA A 288 -9.29 -13.82 -3.19
N LEU A 289 -9.69 -12.64 -3.66
CA LEU A 289 -9.50 -12.22 -5.05
C LEU A 289 -8.03 -12.38 -5.40
N ASN A 290 -7.70 -13.39 -6.20
CA ASN A 290 -6.32 -13.77 -6.50
C ASN A 290 -5.75 -12.81 -7.55
N LEU A 291 -5.44 -11.58 -7.14
CA LEU A 291 -4.87 -10.50 -7.97
C LEU A 291 -3.50 -10.86 -8.58
N LYS A 292 -2.80 -11.86 -8.01
CA LYS A 292 -1.60 -12.46 -8.61
C LYS A 292 -1.86 -12.89 -10.07
N SER A 293 -3.08 -13.33 -10.40
CA SER A 293 -3.50 -13.65 -11.78
C SER A 293 -3.52 -12.43 -12.72
N GLY A 294 -3.95 -11.26 -12.24
CA GLY A 294 -4.05 -10.04 -13.05
C GLY A 294 -2.69 -9.40 -13.31
N ILE A 295 -1.81 -9.39 -12.29
CA ILE A 295 -0.46 -8.83 -12.38
C ILE A 295 0.44 -9.70 -13.28
N SER A 296 0.33 -11.03 -13.23
CA SER A 296 1.03 -11.93 -14.16
C SER A 296 0.61 -11.69 -15.61
N ALA A 297 -0.69 -11.51 -15.87
CA ALA A 297 -1.20 -11.20 -17.21
C ALA A 297 -0.68 -9.86 -17.75
N LEU A 298 -0.46 -8.87 -16.88
CA LEU A 298 0.13 -7.58 -17.26
C LEU A 298 1.63 -7.68 -17.52
N LYS A 299 2.40 -8.39 -16.67
CA LYS A 299 3.83 -8.65 -16.91
C LYS A 299 4.05 -9.38 -18.24
N GLU A 300 3.13 -10.26 -18.63
CA GLU A 300 3.18 -10.98 -19.90
C GLU A 300 2.79 -10.09 -21.10
N LYS A 301 1.78 -9.22 -20.97
CA LYS A 301 1.37 -8.28 -22.03
C LYS A 301 2.39 -7.18 -22.32
N PHE A 302 3.20 -6.77 -21.35
CA PHE A 302 4.19 -5.69 -21.49
C PHE A 302 5.62 -6.17 -21.79
N GLN A 303 5.89 -7.48 -21.78
CA GLN A 303 7.15 -8.03 -22.30
C GLN A 303 7.09 -8.08 -23.84
N LYS A 304 7.68 -7.08 -24.51
CA LYS A 304 7.84 -7.08 -25.98
C LYS A 304 8.39 -8.43 -26.47
N PRO A 305 7.80 -9.05 -27.51
CA PRO A 305 8.36 -10.27 -28.08
C PRO A 305 9.75 -9.96 -28.62
N LYS A 306 10.78 -10.61 -28.06
CA LYS A 306 12.13 -10.58 -28.60
C LYS A 306 12.07 -11.21 -29.99
N ASN A 307 12.21 -10.38 -31.02
CA ASN A 307 12.33 -10.79 -32.42
C ASN A 307 13.45 -11.82 -32.59
N THR A 308 13.09 -13.10 -32.60
CA THR A 308 13.93 -14.19 -33.08
C THR A 308 13.95 -14.15 -34.60
N LYS A 309 14.83 -13.32 -35.17
CA LYS A 309 15.21 -13.42 -36.58
C LYS A 309 15.89 -14.77 -36.81
N SER A 310 15.13 -15.73 -37.33
CA SER A 310 15.64 -16.95 -37.95
C SER A 310 16.49 -16.59 -39.16
N ARG A 311 17.80 -16.78 -39.01
CA ARG A 311 18.80 -16.65 -40.07
C ARG A 311 18.74 -17.95 -40.89
N LYS A 312 17.98 -17.97 -41.99
CA LYS A 312 18.10 -19.02 -43.01
C LYS A 312 19.37 -18.78 -43.81
N ALA A 313 20.37 -19.62 -43.62
CA ALA A 313 21.50 -19.76 -44.52
C ALA A 313 21.05 -20.44 -45.83
N ARG A 314 21.47 -19.87 -46.95
CA ARG A 314 21.65 -20.57 -48.23
C ARG A 314 23.15 -20.62 -48.49
#